data_AF-A0A1B6NUY8-F1
#
_entry.id   AF-A0A1B6NUY8-F1
#
_cell.length_a   1.000
_cell.length_b   1.000
_cell.length_c   1.000
_cell.angle_alpha   90.00
_cell.angle_beta   90.00
_cell.angle_gamma   90.00
#
_symmetry.space_group_name_H-M   'P 1'
#
loop_
_entity.id
_entity.type
_entity.pdbx_description
1 polymer ?
#
loop_
_entity_poly.entity_id
_entity_poly.type
_entity_poly.pdbx_seq_one_letter_code
_entity_poly.pdbx_strand_id
1 'polypeptide(L)' 'MEGQKGGRSLTRDEAYHAMKMVLANEVTGDQRGAFLMLLRTREETPEEVIGFVDACRELIEPEVKNPSPPR' A
#
# COMPACT_ATOMS: atom_id res chain seq x y z
N MET A 1 5.35 19.17 6.80
CA MET A 1 6.40 19.12 5.77
C MET A 1 5.74 18.68 4.47
N GLU A 2 6.03 19.42 3.41
CA GLU A 2 5.87 19.08 1.99
C GLU A 2 4.48 18.66 1.48
N GLY A 3 3.69 19.68 1.11
CA GLY A 3 2.86 19.54 -0.07
C GLY A 3 3.75 19.56 -1.32
N GLN A 4 3.48 18.67 -2.28
CA GLN A 4 3.41 18.97 -3.73
C GLN A 4 3.36 17.71 -4.60
N LYS A 5 2.55 17.82 -5.67
CA LYS A 5 2.42 16.95 -6.86
C LYS A 5 1.36 15.84 -6.78
N GLY A 6 0.09 16.26 -6.72
CA GLY A 6 -1.08 15.44 -7.09
C GLY A 6 -1.15 15.01 -8.56
N GLY A 7 -0.02 14.75 -9.23
CA GLY A 7 0.04 14.42 -10.66
C GLY A 7 1.26 13.60 -11.11
N ARG A 8 2.14 13.16 -10.21
CA ARG A 8 3.22 12.22 -10.55
C ARG A 8 2.94 10.86 -9.91
N SER A 9 3.34 9.78 -10.59
CA SER A 9 3.38 8.43 -10.02
C SER A 9 4.32 8.40 -8.81
N LEU A 10 3.98 7.58 -7.83
CA LEU A 10 4.83 7.34 -6.67
C LEU A 10 6.07 6.57 -7.10
N THR A 11 7.19 6.86 -6.46
CA THR A 11 8.35 5.98 -6.52
C THR A 11 8.04 4.68 -5.77
N ARG A 12 8.82 3.62 -6.04
CA ARG A 12 8.69 2.34 -5.32
C ARG A 12 8.72 2.51 -3.80
N ASP A 13 9.63 3.34 -3.29
CA ASP A 13 9.79 3.57 -1.85
C ASP A 13 8.59 4.34 -1.25
N GLU A 14 8.08 5.35 -1.98
CA GLU A 14 6.87 6.08 -1.58
C GLU A 14 5.64 5.16 -1.58
N ALA A 15 5.49 4.32 -2.61
CA ALA A 15 4.42 3.34 -2.73
C ALA A 15 4.47 2.30 -1.58
N TYR A 16 5.67 1.79 -1.28
CA TYR A 16 5.92 0.90 -0.16
C TYR A 16 5.52 1.54 1.18
N HIS A 17 6.02 2.75 1.48
CA HIS A 17 5.70 3.42 2.74
C HIS A 17 4.21 3.77 2.85
N ALA A 18 3.59 4.24 1.77
CA ALA A 18 2.15 4.53 1.75
C ALA A 18 1.31 3.28 2.05
N MET A 19 1.59 2.17 1.35
CA MET A 19 0.86 0.92 1.56
C MET A 19 1.11 0.34 2.95
N LYS A 20 2.34 0.45 3.48
CA LYS A 20 2.66 0.03 4.84
C LYS A 20 1.86 0.78 5.90
N MET A 21 1.77 2.12 5.80
CA MET A 21 0.96 2.93 6.72
C MET A 21 -0.54 2.58 6.63
N VAL A 22 -1.04 2.30 5.41
CA VAL A 22 -2.42 1.85 5.19
C VAL A 22 -2.69 0.51 5.87
N LEU A 23 -1.81 -0.47 5.68
CA LEU A 23 -1.92 -1.80 6.29
C LEU A 23 -1.71 -1.79 7.81
N ALA A 24 -0.87 -0.90 8.32
CA ALA A 24 -0.60 -0.73 9.76
C ALA A 24 -1.72 0.03 10.51
N ASN A 25 -2.78 0.48 9.82
CA ASN A 25 -3.81 1.38 10.36
C ASN A 25 -3.25 2.71 10.92
N GLU A 26 -2.10 3.17 10.42
CA GLU A 26 -1.48 4.44 10.82
C GLU A 26 -2.05 5.66 10.05
N VAL A 27 -3.04 5.42 9.19
CA VAL A 27 -3.73 6.46 8.40
C VAL A 27 -5.15 6.68 8.90
N THR A 28 -5.63 7.93 8.83
CA THR A 28 -7.03 8.24 9.09
C THR A 28 -7.97 7.59 8.06
N GLY A 29 -9.25 7.40 8.42
CA GLY A 29 -10.24 6.83 7.51
C GLY A 29 -10.35 7.61 6.19
N ASP A 30 -10.28 8.93 6.26
CA ASP A 30 -10.33 9.81 5.09
C ASP A 30 -9.09 9.66 4.20
N GLN A 31 -7.89 9.57 4.79
CA GLN A 31 -6.65 9.33 4.04
C GLN A 31 -6.65 7.97 3.35
N ARG A 32 -7.15 6.93 4.03
CA ARG A 32 -7.30 5.59 3.44
C ARG A 32 -8.29 5.60 2.27
N GLY A 33 -9.41 6.29 2.43
CA GLY A 33 -10.40 6.49 1.37
C GLY A 33 -9.79 7.21 0.15
N ALA A 34 -9.09 8.31 0.38
CA ALA A 34 -8.40 9.07 -0.67
C ALA A 34 -7.34 8.22 -1.40
N PHE A 35 -6.55 7.43 -0.66
CA PHE A 35 -5.54 6.54 -1.25
C PHE A 35 -6.19 5.46 -2.14
N LEU A 36 -7.24 4.78 -1.66
CA LEU A 36 -7.96 3.77 -2.45
C LEU A 36 -8.67 4.38 -3.67
N MET A 37 -9.19 5.60 -3.55
CA MET A 37 -9.77 6.33 -4.68
C MET A 37 -8.72 6.69 -5.73
N LEU A 38 -7.50 7.04 -5.33
CA LEU A 38 -6.38 7.31 -6.23
C LEU A 38 -5.98 6.05 -7.00
N LEU A 39 -5.82 4.91 -6.32
CA LEU A 39 -5.54 3.61 -6.96
C LEU A 39 -6.65 3.19 -7.93
N ARG A 40 -7.91 3.50 -7.62
CA ARG A 40 -9.05 3.19 -8.49
C ARG A 40 -9.07 4.03 -9.78
N THR A 41 -8.55 5.25 -9.74
CA THR A 41 -8.71 6.26 -10.80
C THR A 41 -7.46 6.35 -11.69
N ARG A 42 -6.30 5.90 -11.23
CA ARG A 42 -5.05 5.89 -12.00
C ARG A 42 -4.68 4.47 -12.44
N GLU A 43 -4.12 4.36 -13.64
CA GLU A 43 -3.36 3.17 -14.03
C GLU A 43 -2.04 3.16 -13.23
N GLU A 44 -1.83 2.13 -12.41
CA GLU A 44 -0.65 1.97 -11.56
C GLU A 44 0.61 1.73 -12.42
N THR A 45 1.76 2.29 -12.03
CA THR A 45 3.04 1.95 -12.68
C THR A 45 3.65 0.68 -12.08
N PRO A 46 4.54 -0.03 -12.80
CA PRO A 46 5.22 -1.21 -12.28
C PRO A 46 5.94 -0.95 -10.94
N GLU A 47 6.54 0.22 -10.77
CA GLU A 47 7.26 0.62 -9.56
C GLU A 47 6.31 0.74 -8.35
N GLU A 48 5.12 1.30 -8.56
CA GLU A 48 4.08 1.43 -7.54
C GLU A 48 3.60 0.05 -7.09
N VAL A 49 3.29 -0.84 -8.04
CA VAL A 49 2.86 -2.22 -7.77
C VAL A 49 3.91 -2.98 -6.98
N ILE A 50 5.19 -2.86 -7.36
CA ILE A 50 6.28 -3.53 -6.63
C ILE A 50 6.35 -3.02 -5.18
N GLY A 51 6.27 -1.70 -4.96
CA GLY A 51 6.27 -1.12 -3.61
C GLY A 51 5.08 -1.59 -2.77
N PHE A 52 3.89 -1.63 -3.36
CA PHE A 52 2.68 -2.15 -2.69
C PHE A 52 2.83 -3.62 -2.30
N VAL A 53 3.34 -4.46 -3.20
CA VAL A 53 3.57 -5.89 -2.94
C VAL A 53 4.62 -6.09 -1.87
N ASP A 54 5.69 -5.29 -1.86
CA ASP A 54 6.74 -5.37 -0.83
C ASP A 54 6.17 -5.06 0.57
N ALA A 55 5.33 -4.02 0.69
CA ALA A 55 4.67 -3.66 1.94
C ALA A 55 3.67 -4.74 2.39
N CYS A 56 2.88 -5.28 1.45
CA CYS A 56 1.99 -6.41 1.71
C CYS A 56 2.75 -7.62 2.23
N ARG A 57 3.85 -8.03 1.58
CA ARG A 57 4.66 -9.18 2.00
C ARG A 57 5.23 -9.01 3.40
N GLU A 58 5.60 -7.80 3.78
CA GLU A 58 6.15 -7.52 5.11
C GLU A 58 5.09 -7.56 6.21
N LEU A 59 3.89 -7.01 5.96
CA LEU A 59 2.83 -6.94 6.98
C LEU A 59 1.87 -8.14 7.00
N ILE A 60 1.74 -8.88 5.89
CA ILE A 60 0.71 -9.93 5.72
C ILE A 60 1.22 -11.35 6.09
N GLU A 61 2.50 -11.57 6.45
CA GLU A 61 2.97 -12.90 6.87
C GLU A 61 3.42 -12.98 8.33
N PRO A 62 2.75 -13.82 9.14
CA PRO A 62 3.18 -15.23 9.26
C PRO A 62 2.09 -16.32 9.03
N GLU A 63 0.79 -15.99 8.97
CA GLU A 63 -0.27 -17.01 8.91
C GLU A 63 -0.43 -17.70 7.54
N VAL A 64 -0.02 -17.06 6.44
CA VAL A 64 -0.04 -17.68 5.10
C VAL A 64 0.98 -18.81 4.98
N LYS A 65 2.06 -18.78 5.78
CA LYS A 65 3.10 -19.83 5.78
C LYS A 65 2.66 -21.13 6.46
N ASN A 66 1.60 -21.11 7.25
CA ASN A 66 1.15 -22.30 7.99
C ASN A 66 -0.39 -22.41 7.92
N PRO A 67 -0.97 -22.82 6.77
CA PRO A 67 -2.38 -23.16 6.74
C PRO A 67 -2.59 -24.32 7.72
N SER A 68 -3.21 -24.04 8.86
CA SER A 68 -3.62 -25.08 9.79
C SER A 68 -4.54 -26.03 9.03
N PRO A 69 -4.31 -27.36 9.06
CA PRO A 69 -5.20 -28.28 8.38
C PRO A 69 -6.62 -28.13 8.96
N PRO A 70 -7.68 -28.19 8.12
CA PRO A 70 -9.05 -28.12 8.61
C PRO A 70 -9.29 -29.26 9.59
N ARG A 71 -9.87 -28.93 10.75
CA ARG A 71 -10.24 -29.86 11.82
C ARG A 71 -11.36 -30.81 11.40
#